data_AF-A0A7X8KUS1-F1
#
_entry.id   AF-A0A7X8KUS1-F1
#
_cell.length_a   1.000
_cell.length_b   1.000
_cell.length_c   1.000
_cell.angle_alpha   90.00
_cell.angle_beta   90.00
_cell.angle_gamma   90.00
#
_symmetry.space_group_name_H-M   'P 1'
#
loop_
_entity.id
_entity.type
_entity.pdbx_description
1 polymer ?
#
loop_
_entity_poly.entity_id
_entity_poly.type
_entity_poly.pdbx_seq_one_letter_code
_entity_poly.pdbx_strand_id
1 'polypeptide(L)' 'MSKEIEWGIRYGEGEIISICDYCSESEIINFDDGPDFKLAQEMLRNYGWVSRKIDEEWYDFCKEQCYYEWIKENK' A
#
# COMPACT_ATOMS: atom_id res chain seq x y z
N MET A 1 -27.42 -8.11 -22.31
CA MET A 1 -25.98 -7.89 -22.06
C MET A 1 -25.55 -8.91 -21.02
N SER A 2 -25.10 -10.07 -21.50
CA SER A 2 -24.51 -11.16 -20.72
C SER A 2 -23.29 -10.63 -19.97
N LYS A 3 -23.18 -10.94 -18.67
CA LYS A 3 -21.99 -10.63 -17.88
C LYS A 3 -21.02 -11.79 -18.06
N GLU A 4 -19.99 -11.60 -18.87
CA GLU A 4 -18.86 -12.52 -18.96
C GLU A 4 -17.97 -12.26 -17.74
N ILE A 5 -17.75 -13.31 -16.95
CA ILE A 5 -16.82 -13.30 -15.81
C ILE A 5 -15.54 -13.96 -16.31
N GLU A 6 -14.50 -13.16 -16.57
CA GLU A 6 -13.15 -13.68 -16.77
C GLU A 6 -12.54 -13.92 -15.38
N TRP A 7 -12.54 -15.19 -14.95
CA TRP A 7 -11.79 -15.62 -13.78
C TRP A 7 -10.31 -15.69 -14.19
N GLY A 8 -9.44 -14.96 -13.48
CA GLY A 8 -7.99 -15.13 -13.58
C GLY A 8 -7.59 -16.60 -13.38
N ILE A 9 -6.52 -17.02 -14.05
CA ILE A 9 -6.20 -18.43 -14.34
C ILE A 9 -5.76 -19.21 -13.07
N ARG A 10 -5.49 -18.55 -11.93
CA ARG A 10 -5.19 -19.22 -10.65
C ARG A 10 -5.94 -18.58 -9.47
N TYR A 11 -6.68 -19.40 -8.73
CA TYR A 11 -7.24 -19.00 -7.44
C TYR A 11 -6.09 -18.69 -6.47
N GLY A 12 -5.99 -17.44 -6.01
CA GLY A 12 -5.02 -17.03 -4.98
C GLY A 12 -3.92 -16.07 -5.45
N GLU A 13 -3.79 -15.79 -6.74
CA GLU A 13 -2.83 -14.77 -7.22
C GLU A 13 -3.42 -13.35 -7.15
N GLY A 14 -2.59 -12.36 -6.87
CA GLY A 14 -3.01 -10.95 -6.80
C GLY A 14 -1.91 -10.00 -6.34
N GLU A 15 -2.29 -8.75 -6.11
CA GLU A 15 -1.36 -7.68 -5.77
C GLU A 15 -1.87 -6.90 -4.55
N ILE A 16 -0.96 -6.54 -3.64
CA ILE A 16 -1.18 -5.55 -2.59
C ILE A 16 -0.54 -4.24 -3.07
N ILE A 17 -1.35 -3.20 -3.23
CA ILE A 17 -0.91 -1.89 -3.70
C ILE A 17 -0.93 -0.91 -2.51
N SER A 18 0.22 -0.35 -2.19
CA SER A 18 0.35 0.74 -1.20
C SER A 18 0.68 2.04 -1.91
N ILE A 19 0.02 3.13 -1.54
CA ILE A 19 0.18 4.45 -2.18
C ILE A 19 0.55 5.46 -1.11
N CYS A 20 1.56 6.29 -1.37
CA CYS A 20 1.99 7.34 -0.46
C CYS A 20 1.00 8.51 -0.47
N ASP A 21 0.52 8.91 0.70
CA ASP A 21 -0.45 10.00 0.87
C ASP A 21 0.13 11.41 0.61
N TYR A 22 1.44 11.54 0.39
CA TYR A 22 2.08 12.80 0.05
C TYR A 22 2.47 12.90 -1.42
N CYS A 23 3.32 11.98 -1.90
CA CYS A 23 3.89 12.05 -3.26
C CYS A 23 3.20 11.13 -4.28
N SER A 24 2.21 10.35 -3.86
CA SER A 24 1.49 9.38 -4.69
C SER A 24 2.35 8.25 -5.27
N GLU A 25 3.58 8.08 -4.79
CA GLU A 25 4.42 6.92 -5.12
C GLU A 25 3.73 5.64 -4.65
N SER A 26 3.77 4.60 -5.49
CA SER A 26 3.09 3.33 -5.21
C SER A 26 4.08 2.17 -5.15
N GLU A 27 3.90 1.28 -4.18
CA GLU A 27 4.61 0.02 -4.08
C GLU A 27 3.63 -1.14 -4.30
N ILE A 28 4.05 -2.13 -5.09
CA ILE A 28 3.22 -3.28 -5.45
C ILE A 28 3.90 -4.55 -4.94
N ILE A 29 3.20 -5.28 -4.08
CA ILE A 29 3.64 -6.57 -3.57
C ILE A 29 2.74 -7.65 -4.16
N ASN A 30 3.30 -8.43 -5.09
CA ASN A 30 2.61 -9.54 -5.73
C ASN A 30 2.57 -10.75 -4.80
N PHE A 31 1.49 -11.52 -4.86
CA PHE A 31 1.33 -12.77 -4.15
C PHE A 31 0.69 -13.82 -5.07
N ASP A 32 1.07 -15.09 -4.88
CA ASP A 32 0.60 -16.22 -5.70
C ASP A 32 -0.29 -17.21 -4.91
N ASP A 33 -0.37 -17.07 -3.58
CA ASP A 33 -1.10 -17.97 -2.66
C ASP A 33 -1.85 -17.21 -1.56
N GLY A 34 -2.62 -16.20 -1.98
CA GLY A 34 -3.37 -15.30 -1.12
C GLY A 34 -2.53 -14.17 -0.50
N PRO A 35 -3.18 -13.08 -0.04
CA PRO A 35 -2.47 -11.94 0.51
C PRO A 35 -1.92 -12.24 1.91
N ASP A 36 -0.59 -12.23 2.06
CA ASP A 36 0.05 -12.14 3.37
C ASP A 36 0.31 -10.68 3.73
N PHE A 37 -0.68 -10.05 4.37
CA PHE A 37 -0.59 -8.65 4.78
C PHE A 37 0.51 -8.40 5.80
N LYS A 38 0.88 -9.40 6.61
CA LYS A 38 1.94 -9.23 7.61
C LYS A 38 3.30 -9.18 6.92
N LEU A 39 3.57 -10.12 6.02
CA LEU A 39 4.77 -10.11 5.19
C LEU A 39 4.85 -8.84 4.34
N ALA A 40 3.73 -8.44 3.72
CA ALA A 40 3.66 -7.21 2.93
C ALA A 40 4.02 -5.98 3.75
N GLN A 41 3.47 -5.85 4.98
CA GLN A 41 3.86 -4.77 5.88
C GLN A 41 5.34 -4.83 6.30
N GLU A 42 5.92 -6.02 6.49
CA GLU A 42 7.35 -6.17 6.77
C GLU A 42 8.20 -5.73 5.57
N MET A 43 7.82 -6.10 4.35
CA MET A 43 8.47 -5.66 3.12
C MET A 43 8.40 -4.14 2.94
N LEU A 44 7.22 -3.54 3.10
CA LEU A 44 7.03 -2.10 3.04
C LEU A 44 7.93 -1.37 4.05
N ARG A 45 7.96 -1.84 5.31
CA ARG A 45 8.87 -1.29 6.33
C ARG A 45 10.34 -1.42 5.92
N ASN A 46 10.74 -2.53 5.33
CA ASN A 46 12.10 -2.73 4.84
C ASN A 46 12.44 -1.82 3.65
N TYR A 47 11.44 -1.45 2.84
CA TYR A 47 11.58 -0.46 1.76
C TYR A 47 11.58 0.99 2.27
N GLY A 48 11.38 1.20 3.58
CA GLY A 48 11.38 2.53 4.20
C GLY A 48 10.00 3.16 4.32
N TRP A 49 8.94 2.44 3.96
CA TRP A 49 7.58 2.93 4.16
C TRP A 49 7.24 3.05 5.64
N VAL A 50 6.51 4.11 5.97
CA VAL A 50 6.08 4.42 7.33
C VAL A 50 4.61 4.77 7.35
N SER A 51 3.85 4.07 8.19
CA SER A 51 2.45 4.42 8.49
C SER A 51 2.39 5.23 9.78
N ARG A 52 1.64 6.33 9.78
CA ARG A 52 1.47 7.21 10.95
C ARG A 52 0.00 7.52 11.16
N LYS A 53 -0.42 7.56 12.44
CA LYS A 53 -1.74 8.03 12.82
C LYS A 53 -1.69 9.53 13.13
N ILE A 54 -2.45 10.33 12.39
CA ILE A 54 -2.49 11.79 12.49
C ILE A 54 -3.97 12.20 12.62
N ASP A 55 -4.33 12.91 13.70
CA ASP A 55 -5.71 13.34 13.98
C ASP A 55 -6.75 12.25 13.75
N GLU A 56 -6.47 11.06 14.31
CA GLU A 56 -7.32 9.86 14.27
C GLU A 56 -7.34 9.06 12.97
N GLU A 57 -6.78 9.59 11.89
CA GLU A 57 -6.67 8.92 10.59
C GLU A 57 -5.28 8.30 10.37
N TRP A 58 -5.24 7.18 9.65
CA TRP A 58 -3.99 6.52 9.27
C TRP A 58 -3.55 7.00 7.89
N TYR A 59 -2.26 7.32 7.78
CA TYR A 59 -1.62 7.74 6.55
C TYR A 59 -0.36 6.89 6.32
N ASP A 60 -0.11 6.56 5.06
CA ASP A 60 1.03 5.80 4.57
C ASP A 60 1.98 6.69 3.78
N PHE A 61 3.28 6.60 4.08
CA PHE A 61 4.32 7.38 3.43
C PHE A 61 5.43 6.47 2.92
N CYS A 62 5.88 6.66 1.68
CA CYS A 62 6.97 5.84 1.11
C CYS A 62 8.33 6.03 1.80
N LYS A 63 8.49 7.14 2.56
CA LYS A 63 9.68 7.48 3.35
C LYS A 63 9.34 8.51 4.41
N GLU A 64 10.16 8.60 5.46
CA GLU A 64 9.99 9.58 6.54
C GLU A 64 9.92 11.04 6.05
N GLN A 65 10.67 11.38 5.00
CA GLN A 65 10.64 12.74 4.43
C GLN A 65 9.24 13.12 3.92
N CYS A 66 8.51 12.18 3.30
CA CYS A 66 7.16 12.43 2.82
C CYS A 66 6.20 12.72 3.98
N TYR A 67 6.37 12.04 5.11
CA TYR A 67 5.62 12.35 6.33
C TYR A 67 5.90 13.80 6.82
N TYR A 68 7.16 14.21 6.89
CA TYR A 68 7.51 15.55 7.38
C TYR A 68 7.00 16.67 6.49
N GLU A 69 7.11 16.53 5.16
CA GLU A 69 6.56 17.53 4.23
C GLU A 69 5.03 17.55 4.28
N TRP A 70 4.38 16.38 4.38
CA TRP A 70 2.93 16.31 4.55
C TRP A 70 2.48 17.05 5.83
N ILE A 71 3.17 16.83 6.96
CA ILE A 71 2.89 17.54 8.21
C ILE A 71 3.03 19.05 8.02
N LYS A 72 4.12 19.52 7.40
CA LYS A 72 4.37 20.95 7.18
C LYS A 72 3.31 21.63 6.31
N GLU A 73 2.69 20.90 5.40
CA GLU A 73 1.64 21.42 4.51
C GLU A 73 0.23 21.32 5.11
N ASN A 74 0.00 20.40 6.05
CA ASN A 74 -1.35 20.04 6.54
C ASN A 74 -1.56 20.21 8.06
N LYS A 75 -0.53 20.59 8.82
CA LYS A 75 -0.57 20.87 10.27
C LYS A 75 0.13 22.18 10.61
#